data_AF-A0A9P0DQB6-F1
#
_entry.id   AF-A0A9P0DQB6-F1
#
_cell.length_a   1.000
_cell.length_b   1.000
_cell.length_c   1.000
_cell.angle_alpha   90.00
_cell.angle_beta   90.00
_cell.angle_gamma   90.00
#
_symmetry.space_group_name_H-M   'P 1'
#
loop_
_entity.id
_entity.type
_entity.pdbx_description
1 polymer ?
#
loop_
_entity_poly.entity_id
_entity_poly.type
_entity_poly.pdbx_seq_one_letter_code
_entity_poly.pdbx_strand_id
1 'polypeptide(L)'
;MYYQYVEKDTNQVSSAWKVLHALIFLTTFVCSLISAYAFDNLLKNFDHRCILYASPNLELEEIVFKSNSTIRNSDTEITNKSSEIAAQTISGPHLTTKSSDLQLNKSQIDWSTAKKIPGLTDIFEVDDQIWLNNETLSGKIVMKRLGTTFGSYARCSTVLFVPLLSLVVSAVFGAIVVLCGRGGKGYKTDIMSGSWSFVYPVIFVSAMMTILSIIAAIPVNDGLQSFCSNFENFTGQSRCNKLMNYFTLDGDQVFTEFWEMCAICNYSFSFGVLLWTSQISITILRCLRVVDFQFNSISIESKNEEESNETKSQKIHEAVVQAFPGAKAVTQILNGGPEEIAIHCHDQDEVTQV
;
A
#
# COMPACT_ATOMS: atom_id res chain seq x y z
N MET A 1 37.85 12.18 28.72
CA MET A 1 37.58 11.82 27.31
C MET A 1 36.11 12.09 27.04
N TYR A 2 35.79 12.96 26.09
CA TYR A 2 34.40 13.30 25.74
C TYR A 2 34.07 12.71 24.37
N TYR A 3 32.86 12.16 24.23
CA TYR A 3 32.36 11.66 22.96
C TYR A 3 31.41 12.70 22.36
N GLN A 4 31.66 13.10 21.12
CA GLN A 4 30.78 14.00 20.38
C GLN A 4 30.26 13.29 19.14
N TYR A 5 28.94 13.34 18.95
CA TYR A 5 28.31 12.96 17.69
C TYR A 5 28.56 14.06 16.68
N VAL A 6 29.30 13.75 15.63
CA VAL A 6 29.54 14.66 14.51
C VAL A 6 28.82 14.10 13.29
N GLU A 7 28.10 14.93 12.57
CA GLU A 7 27.46 14.54 11.31
C GLU A 7 28.53 14.14 10.29
N LYS A 8 28.31 13.03 9.57
CA LYS A 8 29.21 12.63 8.49
C LYS A 8 29.08 13.57 7.30
N ASP A 9 30.17 13.70 6.54
CA ASP A 9 30.12 14.34 5.23
C ASP A 9 29.27 13.52 4.27
N THR A 10 28.49 14.18 3.40
CA THR A 10 27.58 13.55 2.45
C THR A 10 28.25 12.48 1.58
N ASN A 11 29.53 12.67 1.24
CA ASN A 11 30.31 11.75 0.42
C ASN A 11 30.62 10.41 1.13
N GLN A 12 30.58 10.39 2.47
CA GLN A 12 30.79 9.17 3.26
C GLN A 12 29.52 8.34 3.43
N VAL A 13 28.34 8.92 3.16
CA VAL A 13 27.06 8.23 3.26
C VAL A 13 26.73 7.56 1.93
N SER A 14 26.57 6.23 1.96
CA SER A 14 26.23 5.45 0.77
C SER A 14 24.91 5.91 0.13
N SER A 15 24.89 6.06 -1.20
CA SER A 15 23.66 6.31 -1.98
C SER A 15 22.60 5.25 -1.80
N ALA A 16 23.00 4.03 -1.44
CA ALA A 16 22.12 2.87 -1.45
C ALA A 16 20.86 3.11 -0.61
N TRP A 17 20.99 3.81 0.54
CA TRP A 17 19.87 4.16 1.40
C TRP A 17 18.84 5.05 0.70
N LYS A 18 19.29 6.08 -0.01
CA LYS A 18 18.42 6.97 -0.77
C LYS A 18 17.71 6.23 -1.89
N VAL A 19 18.45 5.43 -2.66
CA VAL A 19 17.89 4.64 -3.77
C VAL A 19 16.85 3.65 -3.25
N LEU A 20 17.13 2.97 -2.14
CA LEU A 20 16.23 1.98 -1.55
C LEU A 20 14.92 2.61 -1.06
N HIS A 21 14.98 3.74 -0.35
CA HIS A 21 13.76 4.46 0.05
C HIS A 21 12.97 4.97 -1.16
N ALA A 22 13.65 5.53 -2.17
CA ALA A 22 12.99 6.02 -3.38
C ALA A 22 12.29 4.88 -4.13
N LEU A 23 12.92 3.72 -4.25
CA LEU A 23 12.33 2.53 -4.87
C LEU A 23 11.09 2.05 -4.10
N ILE A 24 11.13 2.01 -2.77
CA ILE A 24 9.99 1.57 -1.97
C ILE A 24 8.82 2.56 -2.07
N PHE A 25 9.08 3.86 -2.03
CA PHE A 25 8.00 4.84 -2.23
C PHE A 25 7.41 4.76 -3.63
N LEU A 26 8.24 4.54 -4.67
CA LEU A 26 7.76 4.37 -6.04
C LEU A 26 6.91 3.10 -6.20
N THR A 27 7.36 1.96 -5.67
CA THR A 27 6.56 0.72 -5.74
C THR A 27 5.30 0.83 -4.90
N THR A 28 5.33 1.53 -3.76
CA THR A 28 4.14 1.82 -2.94
C THR A 28 3.15 2.68 -3.69
N PHE A 29 3.60 3.71 -4.41
CA PHE A 29 2.76 4.57 -5.24
C PHE A 29 2.03 3.73 -6.31
N VAL A 30 2.77 2.92 -7.08
CA VAL A 30 2.19 2.07 -8.13
C VAL A 30 1.23 1.03 -7.54
N CYS A 31 1.61 0.36 -6.46
CA CYS A 31 0.77 -0.62 -5.77
C CYS A 31 -0.53 0.00 -5.23
N SER A 32 -0.45 1.23 -4.71
CA SER A 32 -1.61 1.96 -4.20
C SER A 32 -2.57 2.34 -5.33
N LEU A 33 -2.05 2.73 -6.49
CA LEU A 33 -2.85 3.01 -7.69
C LEU A 33 -3.57 1.75 -8.18
N ILE A 34 -2.86 0.62 -8.26
CA ILE A 34 -3.43 -0.68 -8.66
C ILE A 34 -4.53 -1.10 -7.68
N SER A 35 -4.27 -0.99 -6.37
CA SER A 35 -5.26 -1.32 -5.32
C SER A 35 -6.53 -0.48 -5.44
N ALA A 36 -6.39 0.84 -5.59
CA ALA A 36 -7.53 1.73 -5.71
C ALA A 36 -8.33 1.45 -7.00
N TYR A 37 -7.65 1.24 -8.13
CA TYR A 37 -8.29 0.93 -9.41
C TYR A 37 -9.02 -0.42 -9.37
N ALA A 38 -8.38 -1.48 -8.86
CA ALA A 38 -8.99 -2.80 -8.78
C ALA A 38 -10.23 -2.78 -7.88
N PHE A 39 -10.15 -2.11 -6.71
CA PHE A 39 -11.27 -2.03 -5.80
C PHE A 39 -12.41 -1.14 -6.34
N ASP A 40 -12.11 -0.03 -7.01
CA ASP A 40 -13.13 0.80 -7.67
C ASP A 40 -13.87 0.04 -8.78
N ASN A 41 -13.15 -0.74 -9.61
CA ASN A 41 -13.80 -1.60 -10.61
C ASN A 41 -14.67 -2.69 -9.99
N LEU A 42 -14.22 -3.29 -8.88
CA LEU A 42 -15.06 -4.21 -8.12
C LEU A 42 -16.34 -3.54 -7.63
N LEU A 43 -16.28 -2.28 -7.17
CA LEU A 43 -17.48 -1.55 -6.73
C LEU A 43 -18.39 -1.18 -7.91
N LYS A 44 -17.82 -0.78 -9.06
CA LYS A 44 -18.59 -0.44 -10.27
C LYS A 44 -19.47 -1.59 -10.75
N ASN A 45 -18.97 -2.82 -10.68
CA ASN A 45 -19.72 -4.02 -11.05
C ASN A 45 -21.00 -4.24 -10.21
N PHE A 46 -21.15 -3.54 -9.08
CA PHE A 46 -22.28 -3.66 -8.17
C PHE A 46 -22.94 -2.30 -7.87
N ASP A 47 -22.90 -1.36 -8.82
CA ASP A 47 -23.48 -0.01 -8.70
C ASP A 47 -22.91 0.78 -7.50
N HIS A 48 -21.61 0.64 -7.24
CA HIS A 48 -20.93 1.21 -6.08
C HIS A 48 -21.46 0.75 -4.72
N ARG A 49 -22.20 -0.37 -4.66
CA ARG A 49 -22.61 -0.99 -3.40
C ARG A 49 -21.48 -1.82 -2.81
N CYS A 50 -21.43 -1.88 -1.48
CA CYS A 50 -20.31 -2.51 -0.79
C CYS A 50 -20.38 -4.04 -0.87
N ILE A 51 -19.46 -4.64 -1.63
CA ILE A 51 -19.39 -6.10 -1.82
C ILE A 51 -18.74 -6.85 -0.65
N LEU A 52 -17.98 -6.14 0.19
CA LEU A 52 -17.27 -6.76 1.30
C LEU A 52 -18.28 -7.31 2.31
N TYR A 53 -18.23 -8.62 2.57
CA TYR A 53 -19.21 -9.36 3.37
C TYR A 53 -20.64 -9.30 2.81
N ALA A 54 -20.81 -9.07 1.51
CA ALA A 54 -22.12 -9.17 0.89
C ALA A 54 -22.61 -10.62 0.89
N SER A 55 -23.92 -10.81 1.07
CA SER A 55 -24.56 -12.12 0.98
C SER A 55 -25.57 -12.14 -0.16
N PRO A 56 -25.29 -12.88 -1.25
CA PRO A 56 -26.22 -13.04 -2.35
C PRO A 56 -27.37 -13.97 -1.94
N ASN A 57 -28.61 -13.49 -2.08
CA ASN A 57 -29.79 -14.33 -1.90
C ASN A 57 -30.11 -14.99 -3.25
N LEU A 58 -29.63 -16.21 -3.41
CA LEU A 58 -29.90 -17.05 -4.57
C LEU A 58 -30.98 -18.07 -4.21
N GLU A 59 -32.04 -18.12 -4.98
CA GLU A 59 -33.05 -19.17 -4.89
C GLU A 59 -32.95 -20.06 -6.14
N LEU A 60 -32.93 -21.37 -5.91
CA LEU A 60 -32.98 -22.36 -6.97
C LEU A 60 -34.43 -22.40 -7.49
N GLU A 61 -34.67 -21.89 -8.69
CA GLU A 61 -36.02 -21.78 -9.24
C GLU A 61 -36.49 -23.12 -9.79
N GLU A 62 -35.67 -23.80 -10.59
CA GLU A 62 -36.02 -25.12 -11.13
C GLU A 62 -34.77 -25.85 -11.66
N ILE A 63 -34.73 -27.19 -11.48
CA ILE A 63 -33.82 -28.08 -12.22
C ILE A 63 -34.63 -28.69 -13.36
N VAL A 64 -34.48 -28.17 -14.58
CA VAL A 64 -35.19 -28.72 -15.74
C VAL A 64 -34.44 -29.96 -16.23
N PHE A 65 -34.89 -31.14 -15.82
CA PHE A 65 -34.30 -32.40 -16.26
C PHE A 65 -34.65 -32.70 -17.71
N LYS A 66 -33.65 -33.16 -18.48
CA LYS A 66 -33.88 -33.73 -19.80
C LYS A 66 -34.69 -35.02 -19.66
N SER A 67 -35.98 -34.97 -19.99
CA SER A 67 -36.78 -36.18 -20.17
C SER A 67 -36.19 -36.97 -21.34
N ASN A 68 -35.62 -38.15 -21.06
CA ASN A 68 -35.24 -39.13 -22.08
C ASN A 68 -36.53 -39.65 -22.73
N SER A 69 -37.07 -38.90 -23.69
CA SER A 69 -38.09 -39.42 -24.58
C SER A 69 -37.41 -40.38 -25.56
N THR A 70 -37.19 -41.61 -25.11
CA THR A 70 -36.94 -42.74 -25.99
C THR A 70 -38.21 -42.93 -26.81
N ILE A 71 -38.26 -42.35 -28.01
CA ILE A 71 -39.26 -42.70 -29.01
C ILE A 71 -38.94 -44.13 -29.43
N ARG A 72 -39.52 -45.10 -28.72
CA ARG A 72 -39.60 -46.47 -29.19
C ARG A 72 -40.91 -46.59 -29.96
N ASN A 73 -40.87 -46.22 -31.24
CA ASN A 73 -41.86 -46.69 -32.19
C ASN A 73 -41.71 -48.21 -32.28
N SER A 74 -42.63 -48.93 -31.68
CA SER A 74 -42.89 -50.34 -32.03
C SER A 74 -44.36 -50.58 -31.73
N ASP A 75 -45.16 -50.46 -32.78
CA ASP A 75 -46.45 -51.13 -32.86
C ASP A 75 -46.25 -52.60 -32.51
N THR A 76 -46.81 -53.05 -31.38
CA THR A 76 -47.12 -54.48 -31.19
C THR A 76 -48.28 -54.63 -30.23
N GLU A 77 -49.42 -54.82 -30.86
CA GLU A 77 -50.59 -55.63 -30.49
C GLU A 77 -50.40 -56.64 -29.33
N ILE A 78 -51.29 -56.53 -28.34
CA ILE A 78 -51.92 -57.58 -27.48
C ILE A 78 -50.97 -58.61 -26.79
N THR A 79 -51.00 -58.71 -25.44
CA THR A 79 -51.78 -59.73 -24.67
C THR A 79 -51.52 -59.62 -23.16
N ASN A 80 -52.59 -59.79 -22.38
CA ASN A 80 -52.66 -59.91 -20.92
C ASN A 80 -51.71 -60.95 -20.30
N LYS A 81 -51.17 -60.65 -19.11
CA LYS A 81 -51.29 -61.52 -17.92
C LYS A 81 -50.84 -60.82 -16.64
N SER A 82 -51.71 -60.93 -15.63
CA SER A 82 -51.48 -60.58 -14.22
C SER A 82 -50.30 -61.34 -13.62
N SER A 83 -49.57 -60.67 -12.73
CA SER A 83 -49.16 -61.26 -11.45
C SER A 83 -48.73 -60.16 -10.48
N GLU A 84 -49.24 -60.31 -9.26
CA GLU A 84 -48.91 -59.57 -8.05
C GLU A 84 -47.41 -59.59 -7.76
N ILE A 85 -46.91 -58.54 -7.07
CA ILE A 85 -46.14 -58.68 -5.82
C ILE A 85 -45.95 -57.29 -5.17
N ALA A 86 -46.42 -57.25 -3.91
CA ALA A 86 -45.96 -56.50 -2.73
C ALA A 86 -45.69 -54.99 -2.80
N ALA A 87 -46.61 -54.26 -2.16
CA ALA A 87 -46.43 -52.94 -1.59
C ALA A 87 -45.37 -52.92 -0.47
N GLN A 88 -44.51 -51.90 -0.47
CA GLN A 88 -43.93 -51.36 0.75
C GLN A 88 -44.21 -49.87 0.87
N THR A 89 -44.97 -49.58 1.92
CA THR A 89 -45.41 -48.31 2.45
C THR A 89 -44.26 -47.58 3.12
N ILE A 90 -43.97 -46.34 2.73
CA ILE A 90 -43.33 -45.34 3.61
C ILE A 90 -44.19 -44.07 3.61
N SER A 91 -44.58 -43.68 4.80
CA SER A 91 -45.59 -42.67 5.12
C SER A 91 -44.99 -41.27 5.33
N GLY A 92 -45.47 -40.29 4.55
CA GLY A 92 -45.75 -38.87 4.92
C GLY A 92 -44.58 -37.86 5.10
N PRO A 93 -44.86 -36.52 5.12
CA PRO A 93 -46.15 -35.84 4.94
C PRO A 93 -46.22 -34.84 3.76
N HIS A 94 -47.30 -34.95 2.99
CA HIS A 94 -48.21 -33.88 2.54
C HIS A 94 -47.63 -32.49 2.15
N LEU A 95 -47.28 -32.31 0.87
CA LEU A 95 -47.29 -31.00 0.21
C LEU A 95 -48.17 -31.09 -1.04
N THR A 96 -49.38 -30.53 -0.95
CA THR A 96 -50.30 -30.39 -2.08
C THR A 96 -49.83 -29.27 -2.98
N THR A 97 -49.07 -29.63 -4.01
CA THR A 97 -48.74 -28.71 -5.11
C THR A 97 -49.77 -28.91 -6.22
N LYS A 98 -50.59 -27.88 -6.46
CA LYS A 98 -51.46 -27.80 -7.63
C LYS A 98 -50.59 -27.76 -8.89
N SER A 99 -50.59 -28.86 -9.63
CA SER A 99 -50.10 -28.92 -11.01
C SER A 99 -50.93 -27.98 -11.86
N SER A 100 -50.35 -26.83 -12.21
CA SER A 100 -50.84 -26.00 -13.30
C SER A 100 -50.01 -26.37 -14.51
N ASP A 101 -50.66 -26.98 -15.50
CA ASP A 101 -50.03 -27.41 -16.75
C ASP A 101 -49.48 -26.19 -17.51
N LEU A 102 -48.19 -25.90 -17.31
CA LEU A 102 -47.43 -25.04 -18.20
C LEU A 102 -46.91 -25.92 -19.33
N GLN A 103 -47.45 -25.75 -20.53
CA GLN A 103 -46.89 -26.38 -21.73
C GLN A 103 -45.47 -25.83 -21.95
N LEU A 104 -44.48 -26.62 -21.54
CA LEU A 104 -43.07 -26.35 -21.74
C LEU A 104 -42.79 -26.48 -23.25
N ASN A 105 -42.64 -25.34 -23.93
CA ASN A 105 -42.17 -25.30 -25.30
C ASN A 105 -40.76 -25.92 -25.32
N LYS A 106 -40.62 -27.11 -25.93
CA LYS A 106 -39.40 -27.91 -25.91
C LYS A 106 -38.38 -27.23 -26.84
N SER A 107 -37.63 -26.27 -26.31
CA SER A 107 -36.51 -25.69 -27.05
C SER A 107 -35.45 -26.77 -27.26
N GLN A 108 -35.23 -27.13 -28.52
CA GLN A 108 -34.19 -28.05 -28.91
C GLN A 108 -32.85 -27.34 -28.77
N ILE A 109 -32.14 -27.62 -27.69
CA ILE A 109 -30.82 -27.04 -27.40
C ILE A 109 -29.82 -27.60 -28.40
N ASP A 110 -29.14 -26.72 -29.11
CA ASP A 110 -28.04 -27.08 -29.99
C ASP A 110 -26.77 -27.29 -29.16
N TRP A 111 -26.44 -28.55 -28.89
CA TRP A 111 -25.22 -28.88 -28.14
C TRP A 111 -23.93 -28.61 -28.92
N SER A 112 -24.01 -28.28 -30.22
CA SER A 112 -22.82 -27.94 -31.00
C SER A 112 -22.23 -26.58 -30.63
N THR A 113 -23.04 -25.67 -30.07
CA THR A 113 -22.59 -24.38 -29.50
C THR A 113 -22.16 -24.49 -28.03
N ALA A 114 -22.31 -25.66 -27.40
CA ALA A 114 -21.99 -25.85 -26.00
C ALA A 114 -20.49 -25.69 -25.74
N LYS A 115 -20.14 -24.70 -24.92
CA LYS A 115 -18.75 -24.49 -24.50
C LYS A 115 -18.55 -25.17 -23.15
N LYS A 116 -17.64 -26.15 -23.10
CA LYS A 116 -17.25 -26.78 -21.84
C LYS A 116 -16.52 -25.76 -20.98
N ILE A 117 -16.95 -25.59 -19.73
CA ILE A 117 -16.28 -24.67 -18.81
C ILE A 117 -14.96 -25.33 -18.35
N PRO A 118 -13.79 -24.71 -18.59
CA PRO A 118 -12.51 -25.29 -18.22
C PRO A 118 -12.40 -25.49 -16.70
N GLY A 119 -12.07 -26.71 -16.27
CA GLY A 119 -11.82 -27.03 -14.86
C GLY A 119 -13.01 -27.61 -14.09
N LEU A 120 -14.22 -27.66 -14.68
CA LEU A 120 -15.32 -28.46 -14.14
C LEU A 120 -15.65 -29.61 -15.10
N THR A 121 -15.59 -30.82 -14.59
CA THR A 121 -16.36 -31.93 -15.15
C THR A 121 -17.83 -31.55 -14.97
N ASP A 122 -18.62 -31.67 -16.04
CA ASP A 122 -20.09 -31.64 -15.96
C ASP A 122 -20.76 -30.26 -15.94
N ILE A 123 -20.08 -29.15 -16.27
CA ILE A 123 -20.74 -27.86 -16.51
C ILE A 123 -20.51 -27.35 -17.95
N PHE A 124 -21.60 -27.01 -18.62
CA PHE A 124 -21.62 -26.51 -19.99
C PHE A 124 -22.35 -25.17 -20.06
N GLU A 125 -21.84 -24.26 -20.88
CA GLU A 125 -22.50 -23.01 -21.22
C GLU A 125 -23.15 -23.16 -22.59
N VAL A 126 -24.46 -22.93 -22.67
CA VAL A 126 -25.22 -22.90 -23.93
C VAL A 126 -26.18 -21.72 -23.86
N ASP A 127 -26.08 -20.79 -24.82
CA ASP A 127 -26.92 -19.60 -24.93
C ASP A 127 -27.00 -18.77 -23.62
N ASP A 128 -25.84 -18.43 -23.03
CA ASP A 128 -25.69 -17.70 -21.76
C ASP A 128 -26.33 -18.38 -20.53
N GLN A 129 -26.58 -19.68 -20.61
CA GLN A 129 -27.17 -20.46 -19.53
C GLN A 129 -26.25 -21.59 -19.08
N ILE A 130 -26.22 -21.84 -17.77
CA ILE A 130 -25.39 -22.86 -17.14
C ILE A 130 -26.16 -24.18 -17.08
N TRP A 131 -25.57 -25.21 -17.67
CA TRP A 131 -26.08 -26.58 -17.70
C TRP A 131 -25.19 -27.50 -16.88
N LEU A 132 -25.80 -28.27 -15.97
CA LEU A 132 -25.13 -29.40 -15.33
C LEU A 132 -25.37 -30.65 -16.18
N ASN A 133 -24.30 -31.36 -16.51
CA ASN A 133 -24.34 -32.62 -17.21
C ASN A 133 -23.58 -33.68 -16.42
N ASN A 134 -24.22 -34.21 -15.39
CA ASN A 134 -23.72 -35.41 -14.70
C ASN A 134 -24.01 -36.62 -15.60
N GLU A 135 -23.16 -37.66 -15.59
CA GLU A 135 -23.22 -38.85 -16.48
C GLU A 135 -24.61 -39.53 -16.57
N THR A 136 -25.51 -39.25 -15.63
CA THR A 136 -26.88 -39.77 -15.57
C THR A 136 -27.99 -38.73 -15.76
N LEU A 137 -27.71 -37.41 -15.64
CA LEU A 137 -28.71 -36.34 -15.61
C LEU A 137 -28.15 -35.06 -16.26
N SER A 138 -28.73 -34.65 -17.41
CA SER A 138 -28.55 -33.30 -17.95
C SER A 138 -29.71 -32.42 -17.46
N GLY A 139 -29.40 -31.39 -16.69
CA GLY A 139 -30.38 -30.46 -16.11
C GLY A 139 -29.99 -29.00 -16.31
N LYS A 140 -30.96 -28.15 -16.68
CA LYS A 140 -30.78 -26.70 -16.65
C LYS A 140 -30.83 -26.23 -15.20
N ILE A 141 -29.82 -25.50 -14.73
CA ILE A 141 -29.98 -24.75 -13.48
C ILE A 141 -30.48 -23.35 -13.86
N VAL A 142 -31.72 -23.04 -13.49
CA VAL A 142 -32.18 -21.65 -13.49
C VAL A 142 -32.05 -21.13 -12.07
N MET A 143 -31.15 -20.17 -11.87
CA MET A 143 -31.04 -19.46 -10.60
C MET A 143 -31.76 -18.14 -10.70
N LYS A 144 -32.68 -17.91 -9.75
CA LYS A 144 -33.33 -16.62 -9.59
C LYS A 144 -32.55 -15.81 -8.58
N ARG A 145 -32.00 -14.67 -9.03
CA ARG A 145 -31.38 -13.69 -8.12
C ARG A 145 -32.50 -12.96 -7.39
N LEU A 146 -32.78 -13.34 -6.14
CA LEU A 146 -33.77 -12.66 -5.30
C LEU A 146 -33.28 -11.30 -4.80
N GLY A 147 -31.97 -11.09 -4.83
CA GLY A 147 -31.31 -9.84 -4.46
C GLY A 147 -29.96 -10.10 -3.79
N THR A 148 -29.23 -9.03 -3.47
CA THR A 148 -27.98 -9.13 -2.71
C THR A 148 -28.07 -8.21 -1.51
N THR A 149 -27.80 -8.75 -0.32
CA THR A 149 -27.64 -7.93 0.87
C THR A 149 -26.19 -7.44 0.92
N PHE A 150 -26.02 -6.14 0.71
CA PHE A 150 -24.70 -5.52 0.64
C PHE A 150 -24.15 -5.19 2.03
N GLY A 151 -22.83 -5.16 2.13
CA GLY A 151 -22.11 -4.76 3.33
C GLY A 151 -22.28 -3.27 3.66
N SER A 152 -21.70 -2.86 4.79
CA SER A 152 -21.74 -1.46 5.23
C SER A 152 -20.91 -0.56 4.29
N TYR A 153 -21.53 0.51 3.79
CA TYR A 153 -20.87 1.52 2.95
C TYR A 153 -19.60 2.10 3.58
N ALA A 154 -19.61 2.35 4.90
CA ALA A 154 -18.47 2.93 5.62
C ALA A 154 -17.21 2.04 5.54
N ARG A 155 -17.38 0.71 5.51
CA ARG A 155 -16.26 -0.23 5.40
C ARG A 155 -15.60 -0.12 4.02
N CYS A 156 -16.38 -0.20 2.95
CA CYS A 156 -15.84 -0.06 1.59
C CYS A 156 -15.22 1.34 1.36
N SER A 157 -15.85 2.40 1.88
CA SER A 157 -15.27 3.75 1.80
C SER A 157 -13.92 3.83 2.52
N THR A 158 -13.77 3.18 3.68
CA THR A 158 -12.49 3.14 4.40
C THR A 158 -11.43 2.36 3.62
N VAL A 159 -11.81 1.20 3.08
CA VAL A 159 -10.94 0.35 2.26
C VAL A 159 -10.46 1.07 1.01
N LEU A 160 -11.31 1.87 0.34
CA LEU A 160 -10.92 2.67 -0.82
C LEU A 160 -10.07 3.90 -0.43
N PHE A 161 -10.36 4.51 0.72
CA PHE A 161 -9.63 5.70 1.19
C PHE A 161 -8.16 5.41 1.50
N VAL A 162 -7.85 4.27 2.12
CA VAL A 162 -6.48 3.91 2.54
C VAL A 162 -5.47 3.85 1.38
N PRO A 163 -5.70 3.16 0.25
CA PRO A 163 -4.78 3.16 -0.88
C PRO A 163 -4.69 4.55 -1.54
N LEU A 164 -5.76 5.35 -1.58
CA LEU A 164 -5.69 6.72 -2.09
C LEU A 164 -4.81 7.62 -1.21
N LEU A 165 -4.95 7.51 0.11
CA LEU A 165 -4.08 8.20 1.06
C LEU A 165 -2.63 7.73 0.93
N SER A 166 -2.42 6.42 0.81
CA SER A 166 -1.10 5.81 0.59
C SER A 166 -0.43 6.31 -0.68
N LEU A 167 -1.20 6.49 -1.77
CA LEU A 167 -0.73 7.06 -3.03
C LEU A 167 -0.21 8.48 -2.84
N VAL A 168 -0.97 9.35 -2.16
CA VAL A 168 -0.55 10.75 -1.92
C VAL A 168 0.67 10.80 -1.01
N VAL A 169 0.66 10.06 0.10
CA VAL A 169 1.77 10.05 1.07
C VAL A 169 3.05 9.52 0.42
N SER A 170 2.98 8.41 -0.32
CA SER A 170 4.15 7.86 -1.01
C SER A 170 4.70 8.78 -2.10
N ALA A 171 3.83 9.51 -2.83
CA ALA A 171 4.27 10.52 -3.80
C ALA A 171 5.01 11.69 -3.13
N VAL A 172 4.44 12.26 -2.06
CA VAL A 172 5.04 13.38 -1.32
C VAL A 172 6.38 12.98 -0.70
N PHE A 173 6.41 11.88 0.05
CA PHE A 173 7.63 11.41 0.69
C PHE A 173 8.67 10.90 -0.31
N GLY A 174 8.23 10.27 -1.40
CA GLY A 174 9.10 9.88 -2.51
C GLY A 174 9.78 11.09 -3.16
N ALA A 175 9.03 12.16 -3.44
CA ALA A 175 9.57 13.40 -3.95
C ALA A 175 10.59 14.03 -2.99
N ILE A 176 10.27 14.07 -1.68
CA ILE A 176 11.20 14.59 -0.67
C ILE A 176 12.50 13.77 -0.65
N VAL A 177 12.43 12.43 -0.67
CA VAL A 177 13.64 11.57 -0.72
C VAL A 177 14.47 11.84 -1.98
N VAL A 178 13.84 12.06 -3.13
CA VAL A 178 14.55 12.36 -4.39
C VAL A 178 15.23 13.73 -4.32
N LEU A 179 14.57 14.74 -3.76
CA LEU A 179 15.08 16.11 -3.66
C LEU A 179 16.14 16.29 -2.56
N CYS A 180 16.05 15.57 -1.44
CA CYS A 180 17.00 15.66 -0.34
C CYS A 180 18.35 14.98 -0.68
N GLY A 181 19.43 15.43 -0.04
CA GLY A 181 20.76 14.83 -0.16
C GLY A 181 20.84 13.38 0.34
N ARG A 182 22.03 12.75 0.22
CA ARG A 182 22.23 11.34 0.62
C ARG A 182 22.14 11.09 2.14
N GLY A 183 22.36 12.12 2.95
CA GLY A 183 22.47 12.01 4.41
C GLY A 183 23.53 12.95 4.98
N GLY A 184 23.72 12.88 6.30
CA GLY A 184 24.75 13.65 7.01
C GLY A 184 24.53 15.17 6.95
N LYS A 185 25.64 15.92 6.88
CA LYS A 185 25.66 17.40 6.92
C LYS A 185 24.93 18.06 5.73
N GLY A 186 24.83 17.36 4.60
CA GLY A 186 24.29 17.90 3.35
C GLY A 186 25.27 18.84 2.64
N TYR A 187 25.01 19.13 1.36
CA TYR A 187 25.76 20.16 0.65
C TYR A 187 25.18 21.54 0.98
N LYS A 188 26.01 22.59 0.92
CA LYS A 188 25.57 23.99 1.10
C LYS A 188 24.53 24.43 0.05
N THR A 189 24.47 23.73 -1.07
CA THR A 189 23.55 23.97 -2.18
C THR A 189 22.23 23.20 -2.05
N ASP A 190 22.12 22.28 -1.09
CA ASP A 190 20.90 21.50 -0.91
C ASP A 190 19.82 22.37 -0.26
N ILE A 191 18.57 22.21 -0.75
CA ILE A 191 17.41 22.96 -0.24
C ILE A 191 17.19 22.72 1.26
N MET A 192 17.53 21.52 1.74
CA MET A 192 17.46 21.15 3.15
C MET A 192 18.82 20.58 3.60
N SER A 193 19.61 21.40 4.28
CA SER A 193 20.79 20.94 5.03
C SER A 193 20.35 20.11 6.24
N GLY A 194 20.96 18.96 6.48
CA GLY A 194 20.59 18.05 7.58
C GLY A 194 19.53 17.01 7.19
N SER A 195 19.84 16.17 6.20
CA SER A 195 18.93 15.14 5.68
C SER A 195 18.46 14.11 6.73
N TRP A 196 19.10 14.05 7.90
CA TRP A 196 18.68 13.16 8.99
C TRP A 196 17.39 13.61 9.68
N SER A 197 17.03 14.90 9.64
CA SER A 197 15.83 15.40 10.31
C SER A 197 14.52 14.85 9.72
N PHE A 198 14.54 14.43 8.46
CA PHE A 198 13.39 13.81 7.79
C PHE A 198 13.14 12.35 8.21
N VAL A 199 14.13 11.68 8.81
CA VAL A 199 14.00 10.26 9.20
C VAL A 199 12.87 10.05 10.21
N TYR A 200 12.68 10.97 11.17
CA TYR A 200 11.63 10.85 12.19
C TYR A 200 10.20 10.95 11.62
N PRO A 201 9.86 11.97 10.80
CA PRO A 201 8.60 12.00 10.08
C PRO A 201 8.34 10.73 9.25
N VAL A 202 9.36 10.21 8.56
CA VAL A 202 9.22 8.97 7.76
C VAL A 202 8.84 7.79 8.63
N ILE A 203 9.50 7.58 9.77
CA ILE A 203 9.19 6.47 10.69
C ILE A 203 7.73 6.59 11.16
N PHE A 204 7.34 7.78 11.63
CA PHE A 204 6.01 8.01 12.16
C PHE A 204 4.92 7.77 11.11
N VAL A 205 5.07 8.39 9.93
CA VAL A 205 4.10 8.26 8.83
C VAL A 205 4.05 6.83 8.31
N SER A 206 5.20 6.18 8.14
CA SER A 206 5.23 4.79 7.68
C SER A 206 4.57 3.84 8.69
N ALA A 207 4.78 4.05 9.99
CA ALA A 207 4.10 3.30 11.05
C ALA A 207 2.58 3.47 11.00
N MET A 208 2.11 4.71 10.88
CA MET A 208 0.68 5.01 10.73
C MET A 208 0.10 4.33 9.47
N MET A 209 0.80 4.45 8.34
CA MET A 209 0.35 3.85 7.07
C MET A 209 0.36 2.33 7.10
N THR A 210 1.31 1.68 7.78
CA THR A 210 1.29 0.22 7.99
C THR A 210 0.05 -0.20 8.76
N ILE A 211 -0.29 0.49 9.85
CA ILE A 211 -1.48 0.18 10.66
C ILE A 211 -2.75 0.35 9.82
N LEU A 212 -2.89 1.47 9.10
CA LEU A 212 -4.04 1.72 8.22
C LEU A 212 -4.14 0.67 7.10
N SER A 213 -3.01 0.27 6.52
CA SER A 213 -2.97 -0.75 5.46
C SER A 213 -3.39 -2.13 6.00
N ILE A 214 -3.00 -2.48 7.23
CA ILE A 214 -3.45 -3.73 7.88
C ILE A 214 -4.97 -3.67 8.12
N ILE A 215 -5.48 -2.56 8.67
CA ILE A 215 -6.91 -2.36 8.92
C ILE A 215 -7.73 -2.47 7.62
N ALA A 216 -7.19 -2.02 6.49
CA ALA A 216 -7.86 -2.16 5.19
C ALA A 216 -7.69 -3.55 4.56
N ALA A 217 -6.55 -4.21 4.73
CA ALA A 217 -6.28 -5.52 4.15
C ALA A 217 -7.14 -6.63 4.76
N ILE A 218 -7.41 -6.58 6.07
CA ILE A 218 -8.26 -7.57 6.77
C ILE A 218 -9.66 -7.67 6.13
N PRO A 219 -10.48 -6.59 6.04
CA PRO A 219 -11.81 -6.67 5.47
C PRO A 219 -11.82 -6.92 3.97
N VAL A 220 -10.75 -6.61 3.24
CA VAL A 220 -10.61 -6.98 1.82
C VAL A 220 -10.48 -8.49 1.71
N ASN A 221 -9.47 -9.09 2.37
CA ASN A 221 -9.21 -10.52 2.30
C ASN A 221 -10.40 -11.33 2.87
N ASP A 222 -10.85 -11.00 4.08
CA ASP A 222 -11.92 -11.72 4.75
C ASP A 222 -13.28 -11.45 4.10
N GLY A 223 -13.56 -10.20 3.72
CA GLY A 223 -14.84 -9.80 3.16
C GLY A 223 -15.05 -10.34 1.75
N LEU A 224 -14.01 -10.38 0.92
CA LEU A 224 -14.08 -11.03 -0.40
C LEU A 224 -14.16 -12.54 -0.26
N GLN A 225 -13.37 -13.15 0.63
CA GLN A 225 -13.46 -14.60 0.87
C GLN A 225 -14.85 -15.00 1.37
N SER A 226 -15.42 -14.24 2.31
CA SER A 226 -16.78 -14.47 2.82
C SER A 226 -17.84 -14.29 1.75
N PHE A 227 -17.67 -13.33 0.82
CA PHE A 227 -18.56 -13.20 -0.33
C PHE A 227 -18.50 -14.45 -1.21
N CYS A 228 -17.29 -14.95 -1.49
CA CYS A 228 -17.07 -16.11 -2.33
C CYS A 228 -17.54 -17.43 -1.70
N SER A 229 -17.44 -17.58 -0.37
CA SER A 229 -17.95 -18.78 0.31
C SER A 229 -19.47 -18.92 0.19
N ASN A 230 -20.23 -17.84 -0.03
CA ASN A 230 -21.67 -17.95 -0.30
C ASN A 230 -21.97 -18.69 -1.61
N PHE A 231 -20.99 -18.77 -2.52
CA PHE A 231 -21.09 -19.52 -3.77
C PHE A 231 -20.55 -20.94 -3.66
N GLU A 232 -20.08 -21.38 -2.49
CA GLU A 232 -19.50 -22.72 -2.30
C GLU A 232 -20.51 -23.82 -2.61
N ASN A 233 -21.77 -23.64 -2.20
CA ASN A 233 -22.85 -24.60 -2.49
C ASN A 233 -23.12 -24.78 -3.99
N PHE A 234 -22.75 -23.80 -4.82
CA PHE A 234 -23.00 -23.83 -6.27
C PHE A 234 -21.75 -24.20 -7.07
N THR A 235 -20.58 -23.73 -6.63
CA THR A 235 -19.31 -23.91 -7.34
C THR A 235 -18.49 -25.08 -6.82
N GLY A 236 -18.82 -25.62 -5.63
CA GLY A 236 -18.02 -26.61 -4.92
C GLY A 236 -16.66 -26.09 -4.44
N GLN A 237 -16.43 -24.78 -4.47
CA GLN A 237 -15.17 -24.14 -4.12
C GLN A 237 -15.40 -23.05 -3.06
N SER A 238 -14.66 -23.11 -1.95
CA SER A 238 -14.74 -22.12 -0.86
C SER A 238 -13.98 -20.82 -1.15
N ARG A 239 -13.13 -20.82 -2.19
CA ARG A 239 -12.36 -19.65 -2.64
C ARG A 239 -12.94 -19.10 -3.91
N CYS A 240 -12.77 -17.80 -4.11
CA CYS A 240 -13.17 -17.17 -5.36
C CYS A 240 -12.44 -17.86 -6.53
N ASN A 241 -13.17 -18.08 -7.63
CA ASN A 241 -12.65 -18.73 -8.82
C ASN A 241 -13.21 -18.04 -10.06
N LYS A 242 -12.74 -18.46 -11.25
CA LYS A 242 -13.20 -17.92 -12.52
C LYS A 242 -14.71 -18.14 -12.76
N LEU A 243 -15.34 -19.14 -12.13
CA LEU A 243 -16.77 -19.39 -12.30
C LEU A 243 -17.64 -18.30 -11.67
N MET A 244 -17.11 -17.56 -10.70
CA MET A 244 -17.84 -16.45 -10.10
C MET A 244 -18.19 -15.36 -11.10
N ASN A 245 -17.43 -15.22 -12.19
CA ASN A 245 -17.72 -14.25 -13.25
C ASN A 245 -19.13 -14.48 -13.83
N TYR A 246 -19.55 -15.74 -14.00
CA TYR A 246 -20.86 -16.07 -14.56
C TYR A 246 -22.03 -15.71 -13.62
N PHE A 247 -21.81 -15.70 -12.31
CA PHE A 247 -22.86 -15.40 -11.34
C PHE A 247 -22.95 -13.91 -10.98
N THR A 248 -21.88 -13.17 -11.25
CA THR A 248 -21.71 -11.77 -10.82
C THR A 248 -21.87 -10.76 -11.96
N LEU A 249 -21.54 -11.12 -13.19
CA LEU A 249 -21.70 -10.25 -14.36
C LEU A 249 -23.08 -10.46 -14.98
N ASP A 250 -23.90 -9.41 -15.01
CA ASP A 250 -25.14 -9.42 -15.79
C ASP A 250 -24.80 -9.17 -17.26
N GLY A 251 -24.79 -10.25 -18.06
CA GLY A 251 -24.96 -10.36 -19.52
C GLY A 251 -24.13 -9.48 -20.48
N ASP A 252 -24.07 -8.17 -20.25
CA ASP A 252 -23.60 -7.17 -21.22
C ASP A 252 -22.35 -6.38 -20.76
N GLN A 253 -21.88 -6.58 -19.53
CA GLN A 253 -20.75 -5.82 -18.97
C GLN A 253 -19.41 -6.52 -19.26
N VAL A 254 -18.80 -6.17 -20.41
CA VAL A 254 -17.47 -6.61 -20.89
C VAL A 254 -16.30 -6.15 -20.00
N PHE A 255 -16.57 -5.32 -18.98
CA PHE A 255 -15.51 -4.65 -18.22
C PHE A 255 -14.93 -5.55 -17.13
N THR A 256 -13.96 -6.37 -17.56
CA THR A 256 -12.99 -7.14 -16.75
C THR A 256 -13.59 -8.24 -15.86
N GLU A 257 -12.96 -9.41 -15.91
CA GLU A 257 -13.34 -10.56 -15.10
C GLU A 257 -13.35 -10.20 -13.60
N PHE A 258 -14.51 -10.32 -12.93
CA PHE A 258 -14.68 -10.06 -11.49
C PHE A 258 -13.60 -10.76 -10.65
N TRP A 259 -13.30 -12.02 -10.98
CA TRP A 259 -12.26 -12.81 -10.33
C TRP A 259 -10.88 -12.17 -10.43
N GLU A 260 -10.50 -11.65 -11.60
CA GLU A 260 -9.18 -11.04 -11.79
C GLU A 260 -9.04 -9.79 -10.91
N MET A 261 -10.07 -8.95 -10.86
CA MET A 261 -10.07 -7.76 -9.99
C MET A 261 -10.05 -8.13 -8.50
N CYS A 262 -10.77 -9.19 -8.11
CA CYS A 262 -10.74 -9.74 -6.75
C CYS A 262 -9.33 -10.22 -6.37
N ALA A 263 -8.69 -10.99 -7.24
CA ALA A 263 -7.33 -11.48 -7.03
C ALA A 263 -6.32 -10.34 -6.96
N ILE A 264 -6.37 -9.39 -7.92
CA ILE A 264 -5.50 -8.20 -7.93
C ILE A 264 -5.66 -7.42 -6.62
N CYS A 265 -6.90 -7.20 -6.17
CA CYS A 265 -7.18 -6.49 -4.92
C CYS A 265 -6.58 -7.21 -3.70
N ASN A 266 -6.79 -8.53 -3.55
CA ASN A 266 -6.23 -9.27 -2.42
C ASN A 266 -4.69 -9.21 -2.38
N TYR A 267 -4.04 -9.41 -3.53
CA TYR A 267 -2.58 -9.35 -3.61
C TYR A 267 -2.03 -7.94 -3.42
N SER A 268 -2.66 -6.92 -4.01
CA SER A 268 -2.17 -5.54 -3.95
C SER A 268 -2.28 -4.96 -2.55
N PHE A 269 -3.38 -5.19 -1.82
CA PHE A 269 -3.51 -4.76 -0.42
C PHE A 269 -2.48 -5.45 0.48
N SER A 270 -2.30 -6.76 0.32
CA SER A 270 -1.31 -7.52 1.09
C SER A 270 0.13 -7.04 0.78
N PHE A 271 0.44 -6.79 -0.49
CA PHE A 271 1.73 -6.25 -0.89
C PHE A 271 1.96 -4.82 -0.38
N GLY A 272 0.91 -3.99 -0.34
CA GLY A 272 0.96 -2.66 0.28
C GLY A 272 1.39 -2.68 1.74
N VAL A 273 0.88 -3.64 2.54
CA VAL A 273 1.31 -3.84 3.93
C VAL A 273 2.80 -4.19 4.01
N LEU A 274 3.28 -5.07 3.12
CA LEU A 274 4.69 -5.46 3.07
C LEU A 274 5.60 -4.28 2.69
N LEU A 275 5.18 -3.43 1.76
CA LEU A 275 5.96 -2.25 1.35
C LEU A 275 6.09 -1.23 2.48
N TRP A 276 5.00 -0.87 3.15
CA TRP A 276 5.05 0.05 4.29
C TRP A 276 5.84 -0.52 5.47
N THR A 277 5.70 -1.82 5.75
CA THR A 277 6.52 -2.50 6.76
C THR A 277 8.00 -2.47 6.39
N SER A 278 8.34 -2.76 5.12
CA SER A 278 9.71 -2.68 4.63
C SER A 278 10.30 -1.28 4.74
N GLN A 279 9.51 -0.25 4.45
CA GLN A 279 9.90 1.15 4.61
C GLN A 279 10.25 1.47 6.07
N ILE A 280 9.42 1.04 7.03
CA ILE A 280 9.72 1.17 8.47
C ILE A 280 11.01 0.44 8.80
N SER A 281 11.14 -0.83 8.41
CA SER A 281 12.29 -1.68 8.73
C SER A 281 13.61 -1.07 8.23
N ILE A 282 13.64 -0.55 7.00
CA ILE A 282 14.83 0.09 6.43
C ILE A 282 15.16 1.40 7.16
N THR A 283 14.14 2.17 7.51
CA THR A 283 14.34 3.44 8.24
C THR A 283 14.88 3.18 9.64
N ILE A 284 14.35 2.17 10.35
CA ILE A 284 14.88 1.73 11.66
C ILE A 284 16.30 1.21 11.51
N LEU A 285 16.59 0.39 10.48
CA LEU A 285 17.93 -0.13 10.24
C LEU A 285 18.93 1.01 10.00
N ARG A 286 18.54 2.06 9.28
CA ARG A 286 19.35 3.28 9.10
C ARG A 286 19.66 3.95 10.44
N CYS A 287 18.68 4.07 11.33
CA CYS A 287 18.87 4.61 12.68
C CYS A 287 19.83 3.75 13.52
N LEU A 288 19.62 2.44 13.55
CA LEU A 288 20.43 1.49 14.33
C LEU A 288 21.89 1.45 13.87
N ARG A 289 22.12 1.60 12.56
CA ARG A 289 23.47 1.64 11.97
C ARG A 289 24.14 3.01 12.12
N VAL A 290 23.45 4.00 12.69
CA VAL A 290 23.94 5.37 12.87
C VAL A 290 24.58 5.88 11.57
N VAL A 291 23.89 5.65 10.45
CA VAL A 291 24.46 5.87 9.11
C VAL A 291 24.90 7.32 8.94
N ASP A 292 24.14 8.26 9.51
CA ASP A 292 24.32 9.70 9.34
C ASP A 292 25.36 10.34 10.29
N PHE A 293 25.78 9.65 11.37
CA PHE A 293 26.72 10.20 12.35
C PHE A 293 28.02 9.39 12.46
N GLN A 294 29.11 10.08 12.81
CA GLN A 294 30.41 9.50 13.17
C GLN A 294 30.72 9.79 14.63
N PHE A 295 31.35 8.83 15.31
CA PHE A 295 31.79 8.95 16.69
C PHE A 295 33.22 9.50 16.72
N ASN A 296 33.38 10.75 17.17
CA ASN A 296 34.69 11.34 17.38
C ASN A 296 34.98 11.41 18.88
N SER A 297 36.13 10.87 19.31
CA SER A 297 36.63 11.04 20.67
C SER A 297 37.49 12.30 20.75
N ILE A 298 37.13 13.21 21.64
CA ILE A 298 37.90 14.43 21.89
C ILE A 298 38.68 14.20 23.20
N SER A 299 40.01 14.10 23.07
CA SER A 299 40.90 14.15 24.21
C SER A 299 41.13 15.62 24.55
N ILE A 300 40.60 16.06 25.70
CA ILE A 300 40.92 17.38 26.24
C ILE A 300 42.26 17.22 26.94
N GLU A 301 43.33 17.55 26.24
CA GLU A 301 44.63 17.73 26.86
C GLU A 301 44.56 19.08 27.60
N SER A 302 44.72 19.05 28.93
CA SER A 302 44.80 20.28 29.71
C SER A 302 46.00 21.05 29.18
N LYS A 303 45.74 22.18 28.52
CA LYS A 303 46.80 23.10 28.11
C LYS A 303 47.56 23.47 29.38
N ASN A 304 48.80 22.99 29.53
CA ASN A 304 49.68 23.40 30.62
C ASN A 304 49.70 24.95 30.60
N GLU A 305 49.28 25.56 31.71
CA GLU A 305 49.05 27.02 31.80
C GLU A 305 50.30 27.87 31.50
N GLU A 306 51.48 27.26 31.43
CA GLU A 306 52.75 27.94 31.18
C GLU A 306 52.92 28.46 29.74
N GLU A 307 52.39 27.77 28.72
CA GLU A 307 52.61 28.20 27.32
C GLU A 307 51.55 29.21 26.82
N SER A 308 50.46 29.42 27.58
CA SER A 308 49.35 30.29 27.18
C SER A 308 49.50 31.74 27.63
N ASN A 309 50.38 32.04 28.60
CA ASN A 309 50.58 33.40 29.06
C ASN A 309 51.56 34.18 28.18
N GLU A 310 52.61 33.53 27.65
CA GLU A 310 53.57 34.20 26.76
C GLU A 310 52.97 34.58 25.41
N THR A 311 52.29 33.67 24.71
CA THR A 311 51.70 33.98 23.39
C THR A 311 50.49 34.91 23.47
N LYS A 312 49.72 34.87 24.56
CA LYS A 312 48.59 35.80 24.77
C LYS A 312 49.10 37.20 25.14
N SER A 313 50.16 37.29 25.94
CA SER A 313 50.85 38.56 26.21
C SER A 313 51.47 39.15 24.95
N GLN A 314 52.14 38.34 24.12
CA GLN A 314 52.73 38.78 22.85
C GLN A 314 51.67 39.30 21.86
N LYS A 315 50.56 38.58 21.68
CA LYS A 315 49.49 39.02 20.77
C LYS A 315 48.77 40.28 21.26
N ILE A 316 48.61 40.45 22.56
CA ILE A 316 48.06 41.70 23.13
C ILE A 316 49.06 42.84 22.93
N HIS A 317 50.35 42.61 23.19
CA HIS A 317 51.37 43.63 23.00
C HIS A 317 51.48 44.07 21.54
N GLU A 318 51.42 43.14 20.59
CA GLU A 318 51.50 43.43 19.16
C GLU A 318 50.25 44.17 18.67
N ALA A 319 49.05 43.79 19.15
CA ALA A 319 47.80 44.49 18.84
C ALA A 319 47.77 45.93 19.42
N VAL A 320 48.30 46.14 20.63
CA VAL A 320 48.39 47.47 21.25
C VAL A 320 49.38 48.38 20.50
N VAL A 321 50.52 47.84 20.07
CA VAL A 321 51.52 48.59 19.28
C VAL A 321 50.97 48.97 17.90
N GLN A 322 50.13 48.11 17.31
CA GLN A 322 49.52 48.37 16.00
C GLN A 322 48.36 49.36 16.07
N ALA A 323 47.59 49.38 17.16
CA ALA A 323 46.47 50.29 17.36
C ALA A 323 46.90 51.72 17.77
N PHE A 324 48.08 51.89 18.36
CA PHE A 324 48.58 53.20 18.81
C PHE A 324 49.98 53.49 18.24
N PRO A 325 50.09 54.06 17.03
CA PRO A 325 51.38 54.37 16.42
C PRO A 325 52.26 55.34 17.25
N GLY A 326 51.65 56.13 18.16
CA GLY A 326 52.36 56.99 19.11
C GLY A 326 53.02 56.25 20.30
N ALA A 327 52.62 55.01 20.61
CA ALA A 327 53.21 54.22 21.70
C ALA A 327 54.61 53.67 21.36
N LYS A 328 54.98 53.71 20.07
CA LYS A 328 56.32 53.33 19.58
C LYS A 328 57.41 54.31 20.03
N ALA A 329 57.05 55.59 20.26
CA ALA A 329 57.96 56.59 20.79
C ALA A 329 58.20 56.41 22.31
N VAL A 330 57.19 55.98 23.06
CA VAL A 330 57.28 55.84 24.53
C VAL A 330 58.09 54.61 24.95
N THR A 331 58.02 53.52 24.19
CA THR A 331 58.82 52.31 24.45
C THR A 331 60.30 52.47 24.08
N GLN A 332 60.65 53.38 23.15
CA GLN A 332 62.05 53.76 22.90
C GLN A 332 62.61 54.70 23.97
N ILE A 333 61.77 55.56 24.59
CA ILE A 333 62.19 56.45 25.67
C ILE A 333 62.41 55.68 26.99
N LEU A 334 61.60 54.66 27.29
CA LEU A 334 61.75 53.86 28.52
C LEU A 334 62.96 52.90 28.53
N ASN A 335 63.48 52.54 27.35
CA ASN A 335 64.71 51.74 27.23
C ASN A 335 65.97 52.61 27.02
N GLY A 336 65.83 53.93 26.91
CA GLY A 336 66.93 54.88 26.90
C GLY A 336 67.23 55.33 28.33
N GLY A 337 68.45 55.07 28.81
CA GLY A 337 68.93 55.54 30.11
C GLY A 337 68.88 57.07 30.25
N PRO A 338 69.02 57.58 31.47
CA PRO A 338 68.75 58.98 31.80
C PRO A 338 69.87 59.89 31.26
N GLU A 339 69.62 60.56 30.14
CA GLU A 339 70.33 61.78 29.77
C GLU A 339 69.34 62.95 29.68
N GLU A 340 69.76 64.06 30.29
CA GLU A 340 69.03 65.32 30.47
C GLU A 340 68.39 65.83 29.17
N ILE A 341 67.10 66.14 29.22
CA ILE A 341 66.45 66.97 28.22
C ILE A 341 66.02 68.27 28.89
N ALA A 342 66.78 69.34 28.60
CA ALA A 342 66.46 70.70 28.98
C ALA A 342 65.20 71.19 28.26
N ILE A 343 64.27 71.75 29.04
CA ILE A 343 63.02 72.34 28.56
C ILE A 343 63.33 73.75 28.03
N HIS A 344 63.12 73.97 26.73
CA HIS A 344 63.11 75.31 26.14
C HIS A 344 61.67 75.65 25.74
N CYS A 345 61.01 76.48 26.54
CA CYS A 345 59.73 77.09 26.18
C CYS A 345 59.98 78.20 25.16
N HIS A 346 59.19 78.23 24.09
CA HIS A 346 59.09 79.36 23.18
C HIS A 346 57.61 79.75 23.07
N ASP A 347 57.29 80.94 23.60
CA ASP A 347 56.05 81.66 23.33
C ASP A 347 56.01 82.09 21.86
N GLN A 348 54.82 82.02 21.25
CA GLN A 348 54.44 82.94 20.19
C GLN A 348 52.91 83.07 20.11
N ASP A 349 52.46 84.26 20.49
CA ASP A 349 51.22 84.88 20.02
C ASP A 349 51.25 85.01 18.48
N GLU A 350 50.12 84.78 17.79
CA GLU A 350 49.56 85.81 16.92
C GLU A 350 48.13 85.50 16.42
N VAL A 351 47.41 86.60 16.33
CA VAL A 351 46.02 86.85 15.91
C VAL A 351 45.89 86.84 14.40
N THR A 352 44.82 86.30 13.81
CA THR A 352 44.05 87.02 12.75
C THR A 352 42.68 86.41 12.42
N GLN A 353 41.75 87.34 12.21
CA GLN A 353 40.35 87.21 11.78
C GLN A 353 40.19 86.67 10.34
N VAL A 354 39.07 85.99 10.06
CA VAL A 354 37.93 86.48 9.24
C VAL A 354 36.65 85.80 9.74
#